data_AF-A0A352IAF3-F1
#
_entry.id   AF-A0A352IAF3-F1
#
_cell.length_a   1.000
_cell.length_b   1.000
_cell.length_c   1.000
_cell.angle_alpha   90.00
_cell.angle_beta   90.00
_cell.angle_gamma   90.00
#
_symmetry.space_group_name_H-M   'P 1'
#
loop_
_entity.id
_entity.type
_entity.pdbx_description
1 polymer ?
#
loop_
_entity_poly.entity_id
_entity_poly.type
_entity_poly.pdbx_seq_one_letter_code
_entity_poly.pdbx_strand_id
1 'polypeptide(L)'
;MRVEEMYYILAEAQAMAGDPAQGLATLKNFTTAYRDPGYNVTASGAEAVQEAVWMQRRIELWGEGLSYYDLMRLRKGIDRRGSGFEAAYQYVIKDTKEAERQAISTVLAGKGGSEGTDLARLIYRIPNSEIEGNKQLESTDDNLSSPTIYPVN
;
A
#
# COMPACT_ATOMS: atom_id res chain seq x y z
N MET A 1 6.77 -4.26 17.48
CA MET A 1 7.72 -3.14 17.30
C MET A 1 9.11 -3.64 17.64
N ARG A 2 10.03 -3.53 16.70
CA ARG A 2 11.45 -3.92 16.83
C ARG A 2 12.34 -2.78 16.34
N VAL A 3 13.62 -2.81 16.68
CA VAL A 3 14.55 -1.71 16.37
C VAL A 3 14.71 -1.50 14.85
N GLU A 4 14.57 -2.54 14.06
CA GLU A 4 14.72 -2.50 12.60
C GLU A 4 13.67 -1.61 11.94
N GLU A 5 12.45 -1.61 12.48
CA GLU A 5 11.40 -0.71 12.02
C GLU A 5 11.83 0.76 12.14
N MET A 6 12.56 1.12 13.20
CA MET A 6 13.03 2.49 13.42
C MET A 6 14.08 2.91 12.38
N TYR A 7 14.96 2.00 11.95
CA TYR A 7 15.93 2.29 10.88
C TYR A 7 15.24 2.59 9.54
N TYR A 8 14.19 1.84 9.20
CA TYR A 8 13.43 2.11 7.98
C TYR A 8 12.61 3.39 8.06
N ILE A 9 12.00 3.68 9.21
CA ILE A 9 11.31 4.97 9.44
C ILE A 9 12.29 6.13 9.29
N LEU A 10 13.49 6.03 9.88
CA LEU A 10 14.54 7.04 9.76
C LEU A 10 14.97 7.25 8.31
N ALA A 11 15.27 6.17 7.58
CA ALA A 11 15.70 6.24 6.18
C ALA A 11 14.64 6.91 5.29
N GLU A 12 13.36 6.54 5.45
CA GLU A 12 12.27 7.15 4.72
C GLU A 12 12.08 8.63 5.11
N ALA A 13 12.09 8.95 6.40
CA ALA A 13 11.88 10.30 6.88
C ALA A 13 12.98 11.26 6.40
N GLN A 14 14.25 10.85 6.42
CA GLN A 14 15.37 11.65 5.90
C GLN A 14 15.18 11.97 4.42
N ALA A 15 14.81 10.96 3.62
CA ALA A 15 14.55 11.16 2.20
C ALA A 15 13.39 12.12 1.97
N MET A 16 12.26 11.91 2.65
CA MET A 16 11.05 12.72 2.50
C MET A 16 11.19 14.13 3.09
N ALA A 17 12.14 14.35 4.01
CA ALA A 17 12.48 15.66 4.58
C ALA A 17 13.36 16.52 3.66
N GLY A 18 13.70 16.03 2.46
CA GLY A 18 14.49 16.76 1.47
C GLY A 18 15.95 16.34 1.37
N ASP A 19 16.37 15.27 2.07
CA ASP A 19 17.70 14.68 1.92
C ASP A 19 17.64 13.19 1.47
N PRO A 20 17.31 12.93 0.18
CA PRO A 20 17.29 11.58 -0.37
C PRO A 20 18.65 10.86 -0.28
N ALA A 21 19.76 11.60 -0.34
CA ALA A 21 21.09 11.02 -0.26
C ALA A 21 21.35 10.42 1.12
N GLN A 22 20.98 11.16 2.18
CA GLN A 22 21.07 10.66 3.54
C GLN A 22 20.13 9.48 3.77
N GLY A 23 18.86 9.58 3.35
CA GLY A 23 17.91 8.47 3.48
C GLY A 23 18.38 7.18 2.79
N LEU A 24 18.91 7.30 1.57
CA LEU A 24 19.49 6.17 0.85
C LEU A 24 20.72 5.60 1.56
N ALA A 25 21.59 6.46 2.09
CA ALA A 25 22.76 6.01 2.84
C ALA A 25 22.35 5.24 4.10
N THR A 26 21.36 5.71 4.85
CA THR A 26 20.83 5.03 6.04
C THR A 26 20.28 3.65 5.68
N LEU A 27 19.47 3.55 4.62
CA LEU A 27 18.95 2.27 4.12
C LEU A 27 20.07 1.31 3.76
N LYS A 28 21.03 1.75 2.93
CA LYS A 28 22.14 0.90 2.48
C LYS A 28 22.99 0.44 3.65
N ASN A 29 23.37 1.33 4.55
CA ASN A 29 24.21 1.01 5.70
C ASN A 29 23.54 -0.02 6.62
N PHE A 30 22.25 0.14 6.91
CA PHE A 30 21.53 -0.83 7.73
C PHE A 30 21.45 -2.19 7.05
N THR A 31 21.02 -2.23 5.78
CA THR A 31 20.85 -3.51 5.06
C THR A 31 22.17 -4.22 4.84
N THR A 32 23.25 -3.53 4.45
CA THR A 32 24.56 -4.16 4.23
C THR A 32 25.23 -4.62 5.51
N ALA A 33 25.06 -3.88 6.61
CA ALA A 33 25.64 -4.26 7.89
C ALA A 33 24.96 -5.49 8.53
N TYR A 34 23.62 -5.62 8.38
CA TYR A 34 22.85 -6.55 9.20
C TYR A 34 21.97 -7.55 8.45
N ARG A 35 21.83 -7.47 7.12
CA ARG A 35 20.92 -8.32 6.34
C ARG A 35 21.56 -8.94 5.11
N ASP A 36 21.95 -8.12 4.15
CA ASP A 36 22.54 -8.54 2.89
C ASP A 36 23.77 -7.67 2.59
N PRO A 37 24.99 -8.18 2.86
CA PRO A 37 26.23 -7.46 2.58
C PRO A 37 26.41 -7.06 1.11
N GLY A 38 25.74 -7.76 0.18
CA GLY A 38 25.75 -7.47 -1.25
C GLY A 38 24.67 -6.45 -1.68
N TYR A 39 23.87 -5.95 -0.75
CA TYR A 39 22.74 -5.08 -1.09
C TYR A 39 23.22 -3.80 -1.79
N ASN A 40 22.78 -3.65 -3.03
CA ASN A 40 23.06 -2.46 -3.82
C ASN A 40 21.77 -1.98 -4.49
N VAL A 41 21.33 -0.80 -4.11
CA VAL A 41 20.20 -0.10 -4.72
C VAL A 41 20.65 1.27 -5.19
N THR A 42 20.13 1.67 -6.35
CA THR A 42 20.27 3.01 -6.90
C THR A 42 18.88 3.64 -6.92
N ALA A 43 18.74 4.75 -6.19
CA ALA A 43 17.52 5.54 -6.13
C ALA A 43 17.89 7.02 -6.15
N SER A 44 17.15 7.83 -6.91
CA SER A 44 17.34 9.27 -7.00
C SER A 44 16.02 9.98 -6.68
N GLY A 45 16.08 10.96 -5.78
CA GLY A 45 14.89 11.65 -5.28
C GLY A 45 14.21 10.91 -4.12
N ALA A 46 13.35 11.64 -3.40
CA ALA A 46 12.75 11.16 -2.16
C ALA A 46 11.84 9.95 -2.38
N GLU A 47 11.01 9.99 -3.42
CA GLU A 47 10.04 8.95 -3.76
C GLU A 47 10.73 7.64 -4.14
N ALA A 48 11.83 7.70 -4.91
CA ALA A 48 12.58 6.50 -5.27
C ALA A 48 13.22 5.83 -4.05
N VAL A 49 13.68 6.63 -3.08
CA VAL A 49 14.19 6.11 -1.81
C VAL A 49 13.05 5.53 -0.97
N GLN A 50 11.90 6.18 -0.91
CA GLN A 50 10.69 5.65 -0.25
C GLN A 50 10.25 4.30 -0.86
N GLU A 51 10.32 4.13 -2.18
CA GLU A 51 10.06 2.83 -2.83
C GLU A 51 11.06 1.75 -2.40
N ALA A 52 12.35 2.08 -2.33
CA ALA A 52 13.38 1.15 -1.89
C ALA A 52 13.20 0.76 -0.42
N VAL A 53 12.87 1.73 0.45
CA VAL A 53 12.54 1.48 1.86
C VAL A 53 11.28 0.62 1.97
N TRP A 54 10.22 0.92 1.22
CA TRP A 54 9.00 0.13 1.21
C TRP A 54 9.26 -1.32 0.82
N MET A 55 10.09 -1.56 -0.20
CA MET A 55 10.50 -2.92 -0.58
C MET A 55 11.25 -3.63 0.56
N GLN A 56 12.19 -2.96 1.21
CA GLN A 56 12.94 -3.55 2.33
C GLN A 56 12.04 -3.82 3.55
N ARG A 57 11.08 -2.95 3.85
CA ARG A 57 10.08 -3.16 4.90
C ARG A 57 9.21 -4.40 4.63
N ARG A 58 8.80 -4.61 3.37
CA ARG A 58 8.03 -5.81 2.98
C ARG A 58 8.80 -7.11 3.17
N ILE A 59 10.12 -7.07 3.08
CA ILE A 59 11.01 -8.22 3.30
C ILE A 59 11.22 -8.41 4.80
N GLU A 60 11.71 -7.39 5.51
CA GLU A 60 12.08 -7.50 6.92
C GLU A 60 10.89 -7.78 7.84
N LEU A 61 9.75 -7.13 7.57
CA LEU A 61 8.58 -7.12 8.45
C LEU A 61 7.48 -8.05 7.91
N TRP A 62 7.89 -9.05 7.13
CA TRP A 62 6.96 -10.03 6.58
C TRP A 62 6.28 -10.82 7.70
N GLY A 63 4.95 -10.93 7.64
CA GLY A 63 4.17 -11.63 8.66
C GLY A 63 3.89 -10.81 9.93
N GLU A 64 4.42 -9.59 10.05
CA GLU A 64 4.22 -8.74 11.24
C GLU A 64 3.02 -7.77 11.13
N GLY A 65 2.27 -7.81 10.03
CA GLY A 65 1.05 -7.03 9.85
C GLY A 65 1.25 -5.57 9.41
N LEU A 66 2.47 -5.14 9.09
CA LEU A 66 2.77 -3.74 8.74
C LEU A 66 2.53 -3.38 7.27
N SER A 67 2.66 -4.35 6.36
CA SER A 67 2.51 -4.13 4.92
C SER A 67 1.16 -3.51 4.54
N TYR A 68 0.09 -3.83 5.28
CA TYR A 68 -1.24 -3.29 5.03
C TYR A 68 -1.30 -1.76 5.22
N TYR A 69 -0.71 -1.27 6.32
CA TYR A 69 -0.64 0.16 6.61
C TYR A 69 0.28 0.91 5.64
N ASP A 70 1.37 0.27 5.20
CA ASP A 70 2.25 0.82 4.16
C ASP A 70 1.50 1.01 2.84
N LEU A 71 0.64 0.06 2.45
CA LEU A 71 -0.18 0.19 1.25
C LEU A 71 -1.17 1.36 1.34
N MET A 72 -1.85 1.52 2.48
CA MET A 72 -2.79 2.62 2.70
C MET A 72 -2.11 3.98 2.64
N ARG A 73 -1.04 4.19 3.42
CA ARG A 73 -0.36 5.48 3.51
C ARG A 73 0.33 5.88 2.20
N LEU A 74 0.87 4.90 1.46
CA LEU A 74 1.55 5.11 0.18
C LEU A 74 0.58 5.08 -1.01
N ARG A 75 -0.71 4.84 -0.77
CA ARG A 75 -1.74 4.76 -1.81
C ARG A 75 -1.44 3.70 -2.86
N LYS A 76 -0.92 2.54 -2.42
CA LYS A 76 -0.50 1.43 -3.27
C LYS A 76 -1.59 0.36 -3.36
N GLY A 77 -1.72 -0.23 -4.54
CA GLY A 77 -2.59 -1.36 -4.79
C GLY A 77 -1.98 -2.69 -4.33
N ILE A 78 -2.79 -3.75 -4.42
CA ILE A 78 -2.39 -5.13 -4.18
C ILE A 78 -2.55 -5.91 -5.48
N ASP A 79 -1.49 -6.58 -5.92
CA ASP A 79 -1.56 -7.59 -6.99
C ASP A 79 -1.07 -8.93 -6.45
N ARG A 80 -1.96 -9.92 -6.41
CA ARG A 80 -1.66 -11.29 -5.96
C ARG A 80 -1.78 -12.31 -7.09
N ARG A 81 -1.80 -11.87 -8.34
CA ARG A 81 -1.76 -12.78 -9.49
C ARG A 81 -0.42 -13.50 -9.57
N GLY A 82 -0.41 -14.72 -10.08
CA GLY A 82 0.84 -15.50 -10.24
C GLY A 82 1.50 -15.93 -8.93
N SER A 83 0.76 -15.85 -7.81
CA SER A 83 1.25 -16.20 -6.47
C SER A 83 1.28 -17.72 -6.18
N GLY A 84 0.95 -18.56 -7.16
CA GLY A 84 0.89 -20.01 -7.02
C GLY A 84 -0.38 -20.54 -6.32
N PHE A 85 -1.27 -19.65 -5.86
CA PHE A 85 -2.60 -20.03 -5.36
C PHE A 85 -3.59 -20.29 -6.50
N GLU A 86 -4.65 -21.05 -6.24
CA GLU A 86 -5.73 -21.27 -7.22
C GLU A 86 -6.33 -19.94 -7.68
N ALA A 87 -6.80 -19.89 -8.93
CA ALA A 87 -7.30 -18.65 -9.55
C ALA A 87 -8.42 -17.98 -8.73
N ALA A 88 -9.24 -18.75 -8.02
CA ALA A 88 -10.31 -18.25 -7.16
C ALA A 88 -9.81 -17.41 -5.96
N TYR A 89 -8.54 -17.56 -5.58
CA TYR A 89 -7.92 -16.81 -4.48
C TYR A 89 -6.94 -15.74 -4.96
N GLN A 90 -6.81 -15.55 -6.28
CA GLN A 90 -6.02 -14.48 -6.86
C GLN A 90 -6.89 -13.24 -7.04
N TYR A 91 -6.39 -12.08 -6.62
CA TYR A 91 -7.13 -10.83 -6.71
C TYR A 91 -6.18 -9.65 -6.96
N VAL A 92 -6.79 -8.58 -7.48
CA VAL A 92 -6.15 -7.29 -7.69
C VAL A 92 -7.00 -6.21 -7.02
N ILE A 93 -6.36 -5.38 -6.22
CA ILE A 93 -6.88 -4.11 -5.71
C ILE A 93 -6.02 -3.03 -6.36
N LYS A 94 -6.61 -2.18 -7.19
CA LYS A 94 -5.82 -1.20 -7.97
C LYS A 94 -5.30 -0.09 -7.06
N ASP A 95 -4.18 0.52 -7.45
CA ASP A 95 -3.76 1.77 -6.81
C ASP A 95 -4.65 2.94 -7.26
N THR A 96 -4.62 4.08 -6.55
CA THR A 96 -5.43 5.26 -6.94
C THR A 96 -5.09 5.80 -8.33
N LYS A 97 -3.83 5.76 -8.74
CA LYS A 97 -3.39 6.38 -10.00
C LYS A 97 -3.87 5.57 -11.20
N GLU A 98 -3.86 4.25 -11.07
CA GLU A 98 -4.35 3.31 -12.06
C GLU A 98 -5.87 3.25 -12.05
N ALA A 99 -6.51 3.32 -10.87
CA ALA A 99 -7.96 3.47 -10.77
C ALA A 99 -8.44 4.76 -11.45
N GLU A 100 -7.73 5.89 -11.25
CA GLU A 100 -8.02 7.17 -11.93
C GLU A 100 -7.82 7.08 -13.44
N ARG A 101 -6.69 6.52 -13.90
CA ARG A 101 -6.44 6.30 -15.34
C ARG A 101 -7.51 5.42 -15.99
N GLN A 102 -7.92 4.36 -15.30
CA GLN A 102 -8.90 3.43 -15.83
C GLN A 102 -10.31 4.02 -15.78
N ALA A 103 -10.67 4.76 -14.74
CA ALA A 103 -11.92 5.53 -14.69
C ALA A 103 -12.03 6.52 -15.87
N ILE A 104 -10.93 7.24 -16.20
CA ILE A 104 -10.88 8.12 -17.38
C ILE A 104 -11.09 7.33 -18.68
N SER A 105 -10.43 6.18 -18.83
CA SER A 105 -10.58 5.31 -20.00
C SER A 105 -12.01 4.78 -20.16
N THR A 106 -12.67 4.37 -19.08
CA THR A 106 -14.05 3.85 -19.09
C THR A 106 -15.07 4.94 -19.39
N VAL A 107 -14.85 6.17 -18.90
CA VAL A 107 -15.64 7.37 -19.28
C VAL A 107 -15.51 7.68 -20.77
N LEU A 108 -14.29 7.62 -21.31
CA LEU A 108 -14.03 7.81 -22.74
C LEU A 108 -14.64 6.69 -23.61
N ALA A 109 -14.78 5.49 -23.05
CA ALA A 109 -15.43 4.35 -23.70
C ALA A 109 -16.97 4.32 -23.59
N GLY A 110 -17.60 5.34 -22.97
CA GLY A 110 -19.06 5.45 -22.87
C GLY A 110 -19.74 4.38 -22.01
N LYS A 111 -18.98 3.61 -21.22
CA LYS A 111 -19.53 2.62 -20.29
C LYS A 111 -19.66 3.27 -18.92
N GLY A 112 -20.89 3.65 -18.55
CA GLY A 112 -21.18 4.22 -17.23
C GLY A 112 -20.96 3.18 -16.12
N GLY A 113 -19.79 3.19 -15.51
CA GLY A 113 -19.49 2.49 -14.27
C GLY A 113 -18.69 3.42 -13.38
N SER A 114 -19.30 3.95 -12.32
CA SER A 114 -18.58 4.69 -11.29
C SER A 114 -17.77 3.68 -10.46
N GLU A 115 -16.60 3.28 -10.96
CA GLU A 115 -15.65 2.53 -10.15
C GLU A 115 -15.09 3.51 -9.10
N GLY A 116 -15.58 3.42 -7.87
CA GLY A 116 -14.98 4.13 -6.74
C GLY A 116 -13.48 3.80 -6.67
N THR A 117 -12.66 4.80 -6.33
CA THR A 117 -11.21 4.61 -6.19
C THR A 117 -10.91 3.43 -5.27
N ASP A 118 -10.10 2.46 -5.72
CA ASP A 118 -9.80 1.21 -5.01
C ASP A 118 -9.26 1.34 -3.59
N LEU A 119 -8.80 2.51 -3.16
CA LEU A 119 -8.27 2.68 -1.80
C LEU A 119 -9.33 2.68 -0.71
N ALA A 120 -10.60 3.01 -1.00
CA ALA A 120 -11.68 2.84 -0.01
C ALA A 120 -11.81 1.36 0.43
N ARG A 121 -11.28 0.42 -0.36
CA ARG A 121 -11.28 -1.03 -0.10
C ARG A 121 -10.25 -1.48 0.95
N LEU A 122 -9.27 -0.65 1.31
CA LEU A 122 -8.29 -0.94 2.37
C LEU A 122 -8.68 -0.33 3.73
N ILE A 123 -9.74 0.47 3.79
CA ILE A 123 -10.15 1.12 5.03
C ILE A 123 -11.07 0.18 5.81
N TYR A 124 -10.79 0.01 7.11
CA TYR A 124 -11.67 -0.75 8.00
C TYR A 124 -13.05 -0.11 8.08
N ARG A 125 -14.08 -0.95 8.23
CA ARG A 125 -15.46 -0.50 8.43
C ARG A 125 -15.83 -0.47 9.90
N ILE A 126 -16.78 0.39 10.23
CA ILE A 126 -17.41 0.39 11.55
C ILE A 126 -18.26 -0.90 11.65
N PRO A 127 -18.16 -1.69 12.73
CA PRO A 127 -19.01 -2.86 12.91
C PRO A 127 -20.49 -2.49 12.85
N ASN A 128 -21.31 -3.28 12.15
CA ASN A 128 -22.75 -3.00 12.03
C ASN A 128 -23.44 -2.85 13.40
N SER A 129 -23.03 -3.65 14.39
CA SER A 129 -23.56 -3.55 15.76
C SER A 129 -23.27 -2.20 16.42
N GLU A 130 -22.14 -1.55 16.09
CA GLU A 130 -21.81 -0.21 16.58
C GLU A 130 -22.69 0.85 15.88
N ILE A 131 -22.93 0.72 14.57
CA ILE A 131 -23.82 1.61 13.81
C ILE A 131 -25.26 1.50 14.33
N GLU A 132 -25.76 0.28 14.58
CA GLU A 132 -27.10 0.04 15.09
C GLU A 132 -27.26 0.47 16.57
N GLY A 133 -26.18 0.34 17.36
CA GLY A 133 -26.19 0.63 18.79
C GLY A 133 -25.97 2.11 19.13
N ASN A 134 -25.30 2.86 18.29
CA ASN A 134 -24.94 4.26 18.54
C ASN A 134 -25.82 5.22 17.74
N LYS A 135 -26.73 5.92 18.43
CA LYS A 135 -27.67 6.88 17.83
C LYS A 135 -27.01 8.11 17.18
N GLN A 136 -25.70 8.28 17.33
CA GLN A 136 -24.94 9.35 16.69
C GLN A 136 -24.32 8.93 15.35
N LEU A 137 -24.40 7.64 15.00
CA LEU A 137 -23.88 7.10 13.75
C LEU A 137 -25.03 6.72 12.83
N GLU A 138 -24.85 7.01 11.54
CA GLU A 138 -25.71 6.56 10.47
C GLU A 138 -24.94 5.63 9.53
N SER A 139 -25.66 4.83 8.73
CA SER A 139 -25.02 3.93 7.76
C SER A 139 -24.21 4.67 6.69
N THR A 140 -24.45 5.96 6.50
CA THR A 140 -23.70 6.84 5.60
C THR A 140 -22.38 7.34 6.18
N ASP A 141 -22.16 7.20 7.50
CA ASP A 141 -20.88 7.55 8.15
C ASP A 141 -19.82 6.46 7.97
N ASP A 142 -20.25 5.26 7.56
CA ASP A 142 -19.34 4.15 7.31
C ASP A 142 -18.70 4.24 5.92
N ASN A 143 -17.54 3.58 5.78
CA ASN A 143 -16.82 3.52 4.52
C ASN A 143 -17.63 2.73 3.46
N LEU A 144 -17.51 3.13 2.18
CA LEU A 144 -18.22 2.53 1.04
C LEU A 144 -18.15 0.99 1.03
N SER A 145 -19.24 0.35 0.59
CA SER A 145 -19.48 -1.09 0.70
C SER A 145 -18.43 -1.99 0.03
N SER A 146 -18.36 -3.23 0.55
CA SER A 146 -17.55 -4.39 0.12
C SER A 146 -17.25 -4.47 -1.39
N PRO A 147 -16.05 -4.92 -1.79
CA PRO A 147 -15.60 -4.94 -3.18
C PRO A 147 -16.54 -5.69 -4.12
N THR A 148 -16.72 -5.13 -5.32
CA THR A 148 -16.96 -5.94 -6.51
C THR A 148 -15.66 -6.70 -6.81
N ILE A 149 -15.63 -8.01 -6.54
CA ILE A 149 -14.50 -8.87 -6.90
C ILE A 149 -14.51 -9.00 -8.43
N TYR A 150 -13.50 -8.45 -9.10
CA TYR A 150 -13.35 -8.67 -10.53
C TYR A 150 -12.85 -10.09 -10.76
N PRO A 151 -13.57 -10.94 -11.50
CA PRO A 151 -13.07 -12.25 -11.88
C PRO A 151 -11.78 -12.07 -12.70
N VAL A 152 -10.82 -12.96 -12.46
CA VAL A 152 -9.59 -13.04 -13.25
C VAL A 152 -9.98 -13.60 -14.62
N ASN A 153 -9.86 -12.80 -15.68
CA ASN A 153 -9.86 -13.27 -17.07
C ASN A 153 -8.42 -13.56 -17.49
#